data_AF-A0A2D7C016-F1
#
_entry.id   AF-A0A2D7C016-F1
#
_cell.length_a   1.000
_cell.length_b   1.000
_cell.length_c   1.000
_cell.angle_alpha   90.00
_cell.angle_beta   90.00
_cell.angle_gamma   90.00
#
_symmetry.space_group_name_H-M   'P 1'
#
loop_
_entity.id
_entity.type
_entity.pdbx_description
1 polymer ?
#
loop_
_entity_poly.entity_id
_entity_poly.type
_entity_poly.pdbx_seq_one_letter_code
_entity_poly.pdbx_strand_id
1 'polypeptide(L)'
;MPASGALEYLKGDLYVPNQRNHYCIEVKNYKDSALTDKIFTQPKTNNLIRWWKKVVVQAAGGDQKPMLFFKYDRSKVFVVTENKPENTIEYLYIRFLNCYVLLADDWLKTEKTEWVGGF
;
A
#
# COMPACT_ATOMS: atom_id res chain seq x y z
N MET A 1 30.00 14.64 3.82
CA MET A 1 29.20 15.62 3.03
C MET A 1 27.74 15.23 3.16
N PRO A 2 26.80 16.15 3.44
CA PRO A 2 25.44 15.76 3.80
C PRO A 2 24.71 15.23 2.56
N ALA A 3 24.19 14.01 2.66
CA ALA A 3 23.46 13.31 1.62
C ALA A 3 22.03 13.88 1.48
N SER A 4 21.93 15.17 1.15
CA SER A 4 20.66 15.91 1.02
C SER A 4 19.78 15.38 -0.11
N GLY A 5 20.36 14.77 -1.15
CA GLY A 5 19.60 14.10 -2.20
C GLY A 5 19.18 12.67 -1.82
N ALA A 6 19.79 12.08 -0.78
CA ALA A 6 19.58 10.67 -0.46
C ALA A 6 18.23 10.35 0.16
N LEU A 7 17.72 11.31 0.91
CA LEU A 7 16.44 11.22 1.61
C LEU A 7 15.26 11.53 0.70
N GLU A 8 15.49 12.15 -0.46
CA GLU A 8 14.41 12.55 -1.37
C GLU A 8 13.83 11.36 -2.16
N TYR A 9 14.66 10.35 -2.43
CA TYR A 9 14.27 9.10 -3.10
C TYR A 9 13.84 7.97 -2.14
N LEU A 10 14.13 8.08 -0.85
CA LEU A 10 13.66 7.16 0.18
C LEU A 10 12.26 7.57 0.65
N LYS A 11 11.25 7.23 -0.15
CA LYS A 11 9.84 7.45 0.19
C LYS A 11 9.15 6.10 0.35
N GLY A 12 8.75 5.78 1.57
CA GLY A 12 8.08 4.53 1.96
C GLY A 12 8.60 4.04 3.32
N ASP A 13 7.80 3.22 4.01
CA ASP A 13 8.14 2.66 5.32
C ASP A 13 9.07 1.44 5.20
N LEU A 14 9.11 0.75 4.04
CA LEU A 14 9.99 -0.39 3.78
C LEU A 14 10.95 -0.15 2.61
N TYR A 15 12.24 -0.32 2.85
CA TYR A 15 13.31 -0.21 1.87
C TYR A 15 14.19 -1.47 1.93
N VAL A 16 14.58 -1.98 0.75
CA VAL A 16 15.51 -3.10 0.62
C VAL A 16 16.88 -2.54 0.22
N PRO A 17 17.89 -2.58 1.09
CA PRO A 17 19.23 -2.08 0.76
C PRO A 17 19.83 -2.81 -0.44
N ASN A 18 20.52 -2.05 -1.30
CA ASN A 18 21.26 -2.55 -2.45
C ASN A 18 20.41 -3.28 -3.51
N GLN A 19 19.09 -3.09 -3.49
CA GLN A 19 18.16 -3.70 -4.43
C GLN A 19 17.09 -2.70 -4.86
N ARG A 20 16.66 -2.77 -6.12
CA ARG A 20 15.52 -1.97 -6.58
C ARG A 20 14.23 -2.64 -6.12
N ASN A 21 13.53 -2.00 -5.18
CA ASN A 21 12.20 -2.44 -4.76
C ASN A 21 11.17 -1.97 -5.80
N HIS A 22 10.39 -2.90 -6.36
CA HIS A 22 9.31 -2.56 -7.29
C HIS A 22 8.19 -1.76 -6.66
N TYR A 23 8.07 -1.81 -5.33
CA TYR A 23 7.00 -1.18 -4.58
C TYR A 23 7.49 -0.03 -3.70
N CYS A 24 6.71 1.05 -3.66
CA CYS A 24 6.72 2.01 -2.58
C CYS A 24 5.70 1.51 -1.54
N ILE A 25 6.20 1.03 -0.40
CA ILE A 25 5.39 0.35 0.61
C ILE A 25 5.17 1.27 1.80
N GLU A 26 3.91 1.51 2.17
CA GLU A 26 3.52 2.18 3.41
C GLU A 26 2.89 1.15 4.37
N VAL A 27 3.20 1.24 5.66
CA VAL A 27 2.64 0.37 6.70
C VAL A 27 1.97 1.22 7.78
N LYS A 28 0.73 0.87 8.16
CA LYS A 28 -0.06 1.62 9.14
C LYS A 28 -0.70 0.72 10.18
N ASN A 29 -0.59 1.11 11.44
CA ASN A 29 -1.28 0.46 12.56
C ASN A 29 -2.07 1.52 13.33
N TYR A 30 -3.38 1.30 13.48
CA TYR A 30 -4.28 2.23 14.16
C TYR A 30 -5.20 1.47 15.11
N LYS A 31 -5.74 2.16 16.12
CA LYS A 31 -6.70 1.56 17.05
C LYS A 31 -7.95 1.04 16.32
N ASP A 32 -8.51 1.88 15.45
CA ASP A 32 -9.78 1.63 14.76
C ASP A 32 -9.60 1.34 13.28
N SER A 33 -10.57 0.63 12.68
CA SER A 33 -10.55 0.33 11.24
C SER A 33 -10.56 1.60 10.39
N ALA A 34 -9.61 1.67 9.44
CA ALA A 34 -9.58 2.71 8.42
C ALA A 34 -10.63 2.48 7.32
N LEU A 35 -11.11 1.24 7.17
CA LEU A 35 -12.14 0.84 6.22
C LEU A 35 -13.48 0.68 6.95
N THR A 36 -14.32 1.70 6.83
CA THR A 36 -15.68 1.76 7.38
C THR A 36 -16.56 2.50 6.35
N ASP A 37 -17.87 2.55 6.59
CA ASP A 37 -18.83 3.38 5.83
C ASP A 37 -18.41 4.86 5.73
N LYS A 38 -17.61 5.35 6.69
CA LYS A 38 -16.97 6.68 6.66
C LYS A 38 -16.11 6.94 5.42
N ILE A 39 -15.74 5.91 4.66
CA ILE A 39 -15.06 6.07 3.38
C ILE A 39 -15.90 6.89 2.38
N PHE A 40 -17.23 6.86 2.49
CA PHE A 40 -18.15 7.64 1.67
C PHE A 40 -18.51 8.99 2.29
N THR A 41 -18.70 9.04 3.61
CA THR A 41 -19.20 10.25 4.29
C THR A 41 -18.10 11.20 4.73
N GLN A 42 -16.85 10.75 4.84
CA GLN A 42 -15.72 11.54 5.34
C GLN A 42 -14.49 11.47 4.40
N PRO A 43 -14.61 11.77 3.10
CA PRO A 43 -13.56 11.51 2.11
C PRO A 43 -12.26 12.30 2.33
N LYS A 44 -12.34 13.43 3.04
CA LYS A 44 -11.17 14.28 3.34
C LYS A 44 -10.38 13.83 4.57
N THR A 45 -11.04 13.18 5.52
CA THR A 45 -10.45 12.81 6.83
C THR A 45 -10.28 11.31 7.00
N ASN A 46 -10.96 10.48 6.19
CA ASN A 46 -10.80 9.03 6.23
C ASN A 46 -9.33 8.64 5.97
N ASN A 47 -8.83 7.83 6.90
CA ASN A 47 -7.43 7.43 6.95
C ASN A 47 -6.99 6.61 5.75
N LEU A 48 -7.79 5.62 5.32
CA LEU A 48 -7.46 4.76 4.17
C LEU A 48 -7.27 5.61 2.90
N ILE A 49 -8.18 6.55 2.64
CA ILE A 49 -8.08 7.46 1.49
C ILE A 49 -6.78 8.27 1.54
N ARG A 50 -6.46 8.84 2.71
CA ARG A 50 -5.28 9.70 2.87
C ARG A 50 -3.98 8.93 2.69
N TRP A 51 -3.87 7.74 3.29
CA TRP A 51 -2.69 6.90 3.18
C TRP A 51 -2.51 6.39 1.75
N TRP A 52 -3.59 5.91 1.12
CA TRP A 52 -3.52 5.42 -0.26
C TRP A 52 -3.11 6.51 -1.25
N LYS A 53 -3.72 7.70 -1.18
CA LYS A 53 -3.33 8.83 -2.04
C LYS A 53 -1.88 9.25 -1.84
N LYS A 54 -1.40 9.23 -0.59
CA LYS A 54 0.00 9.56 -0.27
C LYS A 54 0.96 8.57 -0.92
N VAL A 55 0.73 7.25 -0.74
CA VAL A 55 1.63 6.24 -1.30
C VAL A 55 1.60 6.22 -2.83
N VAL A 56 0.45 6.47 -3.47
CA VAL A 56 0.35 6.62 -4.95
C VAL A 56 1.26 7.76 -5.44
N VAL A 57 1.22 8.92 -4.78
CA VAL A 57 2.07 10.07 -5.15
C VAL A 57 3.55 9.78 -4.93
N GLN A 58 3.88 9.10 -3.82
CA GLN A 58 5.26 8.72 -3.51
C GLN A 58 5.82 7.70 -4.51
N ALA A 59 5.02 6.68 -4.83
CA ALA A 59 5.38 5.62 -5.78
C ALA A 59 5.66 6.16 -7.18
N ALA A 60 4.80 7.08 -7.65
CA ALA A 60 4.99 7.76 -8.93
C ALA A 60 6.31 8.55 -9.00
N GLY A 61 6.74 9.16 -7.88
CA GLY A 61 8.02 9.88 -7.81
C GLY A 61 9.26 8.96 -7.81
N GLY A 62 9.09 7.66 -7.55
CA GLY A 62 10.17 6.68 -7.48
C GLY A 62 10.18 5.67 -8.64
N ASP A 63 9.27 5.79 -9.62
CA ASP A 63 9.02 4.76 -10.64
C ASP A 63 8.78 3.37 -9.99
N GLN A 64 7.90 3.36 -8.99
CA GLN A 64 7.48 2.21 -8.21
C GLN A 64 5.96 2.06 -8.24
N LYS A 65 5.47 0.86 -7.91
CA LYS A 65 4.05 0.59 -7.69
C LYS A 65 3.66 0.89 -6.23
N PRO A 66 2.51 1.52 -5.96
CA PRO A 66 2.07 1.78 -4.60
C PRO A 66 1.57 0.50 -3.92
N MET A 67 1.93 0.33 -2.65
CA MET A 67 1.40 -0.74 -1.81
C MET A 67 1.21 -0.23 -0.38
N LEU A 68 0.06 -0.53 0.22
CA LEU A 68 -0.24 -0.14 1.59
C LEU A 68 -0.64 -1.36 2.39
N PHE A 69 0.04 -1.60 3.51
CA PHE A 69 -0.41 -2.53 4.54
C PHE A 69 -1.04 -1.77 5.69
N PHE A 70 -2.19 -2.23 6.16
CA PHE A 70 -2.76 -1.69 7.38
C PHE A 70 -3.34 -2.76 8.30
N LYS A 71 -3.32 -2.46 9.59
CA LYS A 71 -3.92 -3.27 10.66
C LYS A 71 -4.58 -2.36 11.68
N TYR A 72 -5.64 -2.87 12.30
CA TYR A 72 -6.22 -2.30 13.51
C TYR A 72 -6.32 -3.31 14.65
N ASP A 73 -6.70 -2.87 15.85
CA ASP A 73 -6.71 -3.71 17.05
C ASP A 73 -7.50 -5.02 16.82
N ARG A 74 -6.83 -6.15 17.09
CA ARG A 74 -7.34 -7.53 16.93
C ARG A 74 -7.70 -7.96 15.50
N SER A 75 -7.40 -7.15 14.49
CA SER A 75 -7.60 -7.53 13.09
C SER A 75 -6.42 -8.32 12.50
N LYS A 76 -6.68 -9.00 11.39
CA LYS A 76 -5.63 -9.46 10.46
C LYS A 76 -5.02 -8.25 9.73
N VAL A 77 -3.87 -8.45 9.09
CA VAL A 77 -3.26 -7.43 8.22
C VAL A 77 -4.00 -7.41 6.87
N PHE A 78 -4.34 -6.22 6.40
CA PHE A 78 -4.88 -5.98 5.08
C PHE A 78 -3.79 -5.43 4.17
N VAL A 79 -3.90 -5.73 2.88
CA VAL A 79 -3.10 -5.11 1.81
C VAL A 79 -4.03 -4.30 0.90
N VAL A 80 -3.51 -3.18 0.44
CA VAL A 80 -4.11 -2.32 -0.58
C VAL A 80 -3.14 -2.24 -1.76
N THR A 81 -3.63 -2.55 -2.95
CA THR A 81 -2.84 -2.61 -4.17
C THR A 81 -3.63 -2.06 -5.37
N GLU A 82 -2.92 -1.58 -6.39
CA GLU A 82 -3.51 -1.21 -7.69
C GLU A 82 -3.73 -2.42 -8.60
N ASN A 83 -3.06 -3.54 -8.32
CA ASN A 83 -3.17 -4.76 -9.11
C ASN A 83 -4.42 -5.53 -8.71
N LYS A 84 -5.27 -5.84 -9.69
CA LYS A 84 -6.42 -6.70 -9.48
C LYS A 84 -5.93 -8.10 -9.05
N PRO A 85 -6.42 -8.66 -7.94
CA PRO A 85 -6.13 -10.05 -7.59
C PRO A 85 -6.65 -10.99 -8.68
N GLU A 86 -5.83 -11.97 -9.07
CA GLU A 86 -6.15 -12.95 -10.11
C GLU A 86 -6.52 -14.31 -9.52
N ASN A 87 -6.02 -14.61 -8.32
CA ASN A 87 -6.11 -15.92 -7.68
C ASN A 87 -7.11 -15.96 -6.52
N THR A 88 -7.79 -14.84 -6.25
CA THR A 88 -8.88 -14.76 -5.28
C THR A 88 -9.97 -13.79 -5.74
N ILE A 89 -11.22 -14.11 -5.40
CA ILE A 89 -12.37 -13.21 -5.57
C ILE A 89 -12.69 -12.42 -4.29
N GLU A 90 -12.04 -12.77 -3.16
CA GLU A 90 -12.26 -12.17 -1.85
C GLU A 90 -11.50 -10.85 -1.70
N TYR A 91 -11.91 -9.86 -2.49
CA TYR A 91 -11.39 -8.50 -2.41
C TYR A 91 -12.50 -7.47 -2.50
N LEU A 92 -12.24 -6.30 -1.92
CA LEU A 92 -13.03 -5.10 -2.13
C LEU A 92 -12.35 -4.24 -3.19
N TYR A 93 -13.05 -3.91 -4.27
CA TYR A 93 -12.60 -2.90 -5.22
C TYR A 93 -13.21 -1.54 -4.90
N ILE A 94 -12.38 -0.56 -4.56
CA ILE A 94 -12.80 0.81 -4.25
C ILE A 94 -12.62 1.66 -5.49
N ARG A 95 -13.68 1.74 -6.31
CA ARG A 95 -13.64 2.37 -7.65
C ARG A 95 -13.06 3.79 -7.67
N PHE A 96 -13.44 4.65 -6.72
CA PHE A 96 -12.99 6.04 -6.69
C PHE A 96 -11.54 6.23 -6.21
N LEU A 97 -10.93 5.19 -5.62
CA LEU A 97 -9.50 5.15 -5.30
C LEU A 97 -8.69 4.32 -6.32
N ASN A 98 -9.39 3.61 -7.21
CA ASN A 98 -8.83 2.62 -8.12
C ASN A 98 -7.87 1.64 -7.41
N CYS A 99 -8.31 1.05 -6.30
CA CYS A 99 -7.51 0.09 -5.55
C CYS A 99 -8.34 -1.11 -5.07
N TYR A 100 -7.62 -2.18 -4.79
CA TYR A 100 -8.14 -3.44 -4.26
C TYR A 100 -7.69 -3.59 -2.81
N VAL A 101 -8.60 -4.00 -1.94
CA VAL A 101 -8.32 -4.27 -0.52
C VAL A 101 -8.68 -5.71 -0.22
N LEU A 102 -7.75 -6.44 0.40
CA LEU A 102 -7.94 -7.83 0.80
C LEU A 102 -7.02 -8.19 1.97
N LEU A 103 -7.17 -9.40 2.50
CA LEU A 103 -6.27 -9.89 3.54
C LEU A 103 -4.87 -10.11 2.95
N ALA A 104 -3.87 -9.55 3.62
CA ALA A 104 -2.48 -9.66 3.19
C ALA A 104 -2.01 -11.12 3.14
N ASP A 105 -2.46 -11.94 4.08
CA ASP A 105 -2.06 -13.33 4.19
C ASP A 105 -2.52 -14.18 2.99
N ASP A 106 -3.72 -13.90 2.47
CA ASP A 106 -4.25 -14.58 1.29
C ASP A 106 -3.57 -14.06 0.02
N TRP A 107 -3.40 -12.74 -0.09
CA TRP A 107 -2.72 -12.11 -1.22
C TRP A 107 -1.27 -12.59 -1.37
N LEU A 108 -0.51 -12.64 -0.27
CA LEU A 108 0.90 -13.08 -0.27
C LEU A 108 1.08 -14.56 -0.65
N LYS A 109 0.08 -15.42 -0.36
CA LYS A 109 0.13 -16.85 -0.69
C LYS A 109 -0.33 -17.15 -2.10
N THR A 110 -1.25 -16.35 -2.63
CA THR A 110 -1.94 -16.65 -3.88
C THR A 110 -1.43 -15.85 -5.07
N GLU A 111 -0.95 -14.62 -4.86
CA GLU A 111 -0.49 -13.76 -5.94
C GLU A 111 1.02 -13.84 -6.15
N LYS A 112 1.43 -14.07 -7.40
CA LYS A 112 2.83 -13.98 -7.80
C LYS A 112 3.22 -12.51 -7.94
N THR A 113 3.94 -12.02 -6.95
CA THR A 113 4.42 -10.64 -6.93
C THR A 113 5.94 -10.63 -7.05
N GLU A 114 6.48 -9.96 -8.06
CA GLU A 114 7.90 -9.67 -8.14
C GLU A 114 8.20 -8.48 -7.23
N TRP A 115 8.91 -8.71 -6.12
CA TRP A 115 9.23 -7.68 -5.12
C TRP A 115 10.51 -6.92 -5.45
N VAL A 116 11.43 -7.58 -6.15
CA VAL A 116 12.75 -7.10 -6.48
C VAL A 116 12.99 -7.34 -7.97
N GLY A 117 13.57 -6.36 -8.66
CA GLY A 117 13.91 -6.44 -10.08
C GLY A 117 14.76 -7.66 -10.40
N GLY A 118 14.22 -8.57 -11.20
CA GLY A 118 15.01 -9.43 -12.06
C GLY A 118 15.28 -8.71 -13.38
N PHE A 119 16.55 -8.74 -13.80
CA PHE A 119 17.17 -8.16 -15.01
C PHE A 119 17.64 -6.70 -14.91
#